data_AF-A0A1J1HHV6-F1
#
_entry.id   AF-A0A1J1HHV6-F1
#
_cell.length_a   1.000
_cell.length_b   1.000
_cell.length_c   1.000
_cell.angle_alpha   90.00
_cell.angle_beta   90.00
_cell.angle_gamma   90.00
#
_symmetry.space_group_name_H-M   'P 1'
#
loop_
_entity.id
_entity.type
_entity.pdbx_description
1 polymer ?
#
loop_
_entity_poly.entity_id
_entity_poly.type
_entity_poly.pdbx_seq_one_letter_code
_entity_poly.pdbx_strand_id
1 'polypeptide(L)'
;MAKINVGIKFRPNLSSDVEKQEKWIVDGKTIKSVDNKHTLQFEHVFGSTSVTEEVYDALAKPIVKKAFKGFNGTIFAYGQTSSGKTHTMIGKNKMPGIIPLAVRDIFHEINKTEDREFVVKIGYIEIYNDKVYDLFEDGKTELSIFESNGHVLVNQKEYVAVSEKEVMKQFGVGNKCKKMTGTKTNKDSSRSHAIFRITIKSQKKDDAEDSRTSSLFLVDLAGSEKPDASATTTFNEGLHINQSLLVLGKIIRELAKKNSSLKRVNFRECKLTRILSPALGGNSYASVICTAAPTVLDETYHTLCFAQNAEKVKTVPVINTTKKAEEFPPHLLQNSSSTLPVTLSSRFKFVCENSKQISPFSTSTIFKNFRSVKPELIKKAATRAVAVNSSLIYRASAKVSDNREQPSWYCEGSKDHVEQFELSESTSEEEQADYEGIIKEKDNIIKKLKDEVRELRTENMEMRTKVEGNNEILSEKEQEIVELKEKIARFDEEIIINSSAIRDSEVKIGNFENQLLKMTEEKNTMKAEKGE
;
A
#
# COMPACT_ATOMS: atom_id res chain seq x y z
N MET A 1 0.56 -3.79 29.13
CA MET A 1 0.42 -2.59 28.26
C MET A 1 1.73 -2.40 27.52
N ALA A 2 1.68 -2.15 26.22
CA ALA A 2 2.84 -1.85 25.39
C ALA A 2 2.92 -0.33 25.14
N LYS A 3 4.11 0.24 25.00
CA LYS A 3 4.27 1.63 24.55
C LYS A 3 4.26 1.67 23.03
N ILE A 4 3.84 2.80 22.47
CA ILE A 4 4.06 3.08 21.05
C ILE A 4 5.55 3.31 20.83
N ASN A 5 6.15 2.57 19.88
CA ASN A 5 7.53 2.81 19.49
C ASN A 5 7.60 4.03 18.56
N VAL A 6 8.54 4.95 18.77
CA VAL A 6 8.63 6.19 17.99
C VAL A 6 10.04 6.37 17.51
N GLY A 7 10.20 6.76 16.25
CA GLY A 7 11.49 7.22 15.76
C GLY A 7 11.36 8.39 14.81
N ILE A 8 12.40 9.22 14.81
CA ILE A 8 12.50 10.42 13.98
C ILE A 8 13.41 10.13 12.81
N LYS A 9 12.98 10.43 11.59
CA LYS A 9 13.80 10.29 10.38
C LYS A 9 13.93 11.64 9.68
N PHE A 10 15.13 12.19 9.66
CA PHE A 10 15.45 13.34 8.82
C PHE A 10 15.70 12.88 7.38
N ARG A 11 15.07 13.54 6.41
CA ARG A 11 15.42 13.33 5.01
C ARG A 11 16.74 14.06 4.65
N PRO A 12 17.45 13.63 3.60
CA PRO A 12 18.47 14.46 2.96
C PRO A 12 17.91 15.81 2.47
N ASN A 13 18.79 16.79 2.28
CA ASN A 13 18.48 18.03 1.59
C ASN A 13 18.03 17.73 0.16
N LEU A 14 16.92 18.34 -0.27
CA LEU A 14 16.45 18.23 -1.65
C LEU A 14 17.21 19.24 -2.51
N SER A 15 17.17 19.07 -3.84
CA SER A 15 17.71 20.07 -4.77
C SER A 15 17.07 21.46 -4.57
N SER A 16 15.80 21.49 -4.15
CA SER A 16 15.08 22.73 -3.78
C SER A 16 15.56 23.37 -2.47
N ASP A 17 16.43 22.70 -1.72
CA ASP A 17 16.92 23.14 -0.42
C ASP A 17 18.38 23.62 -0.47
N VAL A 18 19.03 23.64 -1.63
CA VAL A 18 20.47 23.95 -1.77
C VAL A 18 20.83 25.33 -1.19
N GLU A 19 19.93 26.31 -1.30
CA GLU A 19 20.12 27.65 -0.73
C GLU A 19 19.61 27.78 0.73
N LYS A 20 18.95 26.75 1.26
CA LYS A 20 18.35 26.79 2.60
C LYS A 20 19.32 26.23 3.63
N GLN A 21 19.61 27.04 4.64
CA GLN A 21 20.36 26.59 5.81
C GLN A 21 19.56 25.54 6.60
N GLU A 22 20.25 24.50 7.05
CA GLU A 22 19.70 23.55 8.02
C GLU A 22 19.30 24.28 9.30
N LYS A 23 18.17 23.86 9.86
CA LYS A 23 17.56 24.43 11.08
C LYS A 23 17.64 23.46 12.26
N TRP A 24 18.07 22.22 12.03
CA TRP A 24 18.14 21.16 13.02
C TRP A 24 19.47 20.42 12.97
N ILE A 25 20.03 20.16 14.14
CA ILE A 25 21.26 19.39 14.35
C ILE A 25 20.86 18.08 15.02
N VAL A 26 21.28 16.96 14.43
CA VAL A 26 21.10 15.61 14.98
C VAL A 26 22.41 15.16 15.63
N ASP A 27 22.39 14.97 16.94
CA ASP A 27 23.53 14.55 17.76
C ASP A 27 23.14 13.29 18.55
N GLY A 28 23.39 12.13 17.93
CA GLY A 28 22.95 10.84 18.43
C GLY A 28 21.43 10.80 18.64
N LYS A 29 21.00 10.68 19.90
CA LYS A 29 19.58 10.66 20.31
C LYS A 29 18.97 12.05 20.52
N THR A 30 19.78 13.10 20.41
CA THR A 30 19.37 14.48 20.68
C THR A 30 19.16 15.24 19.37
N ILE A 31 18.07 15.99 19.28
CA ILE A 31 17.74 16.87 18.17
C ILE A 31 17.68 18.29 18.71
N LYS A 32 18.50 19.19 18.16
CA LYS A 32 18.60 20.61 18.59
C LYS A 32 18.25 21.54 17.43
N SER A 33 17.49 22.59 17.68
CA SER A 33 17.35 23.66 16.69
C SER A 33 18.63 24.50 16.64
N VAL A 34 19.00 24.99 15.46
CA VAL A 34 20.22 25.80 15.27
C VAL A 34 20.17 27.11 16.06
N ASP A 35 18.97 27.67 16.28
CA ASP A 35 18.77 28.84 17.13
C ASP A 35 18.79 28.53 18.64
N ASN A 36 19.09 27.28 19.02
CA ASN A 36 19.15 26.75 20.39
C ASN A 36 17.87 26.92 21.22
N LYS A 37 16.72 27.22 20.60
CA LYS A 37 15.45 27.35 21.32
C LYS A 37 14.78 26.02 21.64
N HIS A 38 15.08 24.98 20.89
CA HIS A 38 14.44 23.68 21.01
C HIS A 38 15.49 22.57 21.13
N THR A 39 15.38 21.74 22.16
CA THR A 39 16.17 20.53 22.33
C THR A 39 15.25 19.40 22.75
N LEU A 40 15.23 18.32 21.97
CA LEU A 40 14.38 17.15 22.19
C LEU A 40 15.23 15.88 22.10
N GLN A 41 14.82 14.83 22.83
CA GLN A 41 15.50 13.54 22.83
C GLN A 41 14.50 12.44 22.50
N PHE A 42 14.96 11.46 21.72
CA PHE A 42 14.18 10.29 21.32
C PHE A 42 15.04 9.04 21.36
N GLU A 43 14.41 7.88 21.54
CA GLU A 43 15.14 6.61 21.57
C GLU A 43 15.77 6.28 20.21
N HIS A 44 15.05 6.59 19.13
CA HIS A 44 15.45 6.34 17.75
C HIS A 44 15.47 7.64 16.95
N VAL A 45 16.66 8.07 16.53
CA VAL A 45 16.85 9.22 15.64
C VAL A 45 17.72 8.78 14.47
N PHE A 46 17.21 8.97 13.26
CA PHE A 46 17.84 8.63 12.00
C PHE A 46 18.18 9.92 11.26
N GLY A 47 19.47 10.15 11.04
CA GLY A 47 19.97 11.32 10.34
C GLY A 47 19.69 11.26 8.83
N SER A 48 20.09 12.30 8.11
CA SER A 48 19.92 12.40 6.66
C SER A 48 20.63 11.29 5.86
N THR A 49 21.67 10.68 6.43
CA THR A 49 22.44 9.60 5.82
C THR A 49 21.87 8.20 6.09
N SER A 50 20.93 8.07 7.04
CA SER A 50 20.35 6.77 7.40
C SER A 50 19.47 6.20 6.29
N VAL A 51 19.69 4.92 5.98
CA VAL A 51 18.88 4.20 5.00
C VAL A 51 17.57 3.70 5.59
N THR A 52 16.55 3.48 4.77
CA THR A 52 15.23 3.02 5.24
C THR A 52 15.27 1.63 5.88
N GLU A 53 16.24 0.79 5.54
CA GLU A 53 16.42 -0.53 6.14
C GLU A 53 16.77 -0.46 7.64
N GLU A 54 17.61 0.50 8.06
CA GLU A 54 17.89 0.75 9.49
C GLU A 54 16.62 1.13 10.25
N VAL A 55 15.79 1.99 9.64
CA VAL A 55 14.49 2.39 10.20
C VAL A 55 13.55 1.19 10.29
N TYR A 56 13.57 0.32 9.28
CA TYR A 56 12.77 -0.90 9.26
C TYR A 56 13.15 -1.85 10.40
N ASP A 57 14.44 -2.17 10.53
CA ASP A 57 14.93 -3.12 11.54
C ASP A 57 14.63 -2.64 12.97
N ALA A 58 14.78 -1.34 13.24
CA ALA A 58 14.54 -0.77 14.55
C ALA A 58 13.05 -0.63 14.90
N LEU A 59 12.21 -0.16 13.97
CA LEU A 59 10.84 0.28 14.28
C LEU A 59 9.76 -0.66 13.74
N ALA A 60 9.93 -1.18 12.53
CA ALA A 60 8.88 -1.90 11.82
C ALA A 60 8.97 -3.42 12.00
N LYS A 61 10.15 -4.01 11.83
CA LYS A 61 10.41 -5.45 11.91
C LYS A 61 9.93 -6.10 13.21
N PRO A 62 10.09 -5.47 14.40
CA PRO A 62 9.51 -6.03 15.63
C PRO A 62 7.99 -6.16 15.56
N ILE A 63 7.30 -5.18 14.97
CA ILE A 63 5.84 -5.18 14.80
C ILE A 63 5.43 -6.25 13.77
N VAL A 64 6.15 -6.37 12.65
CA VAL A 64 5.93 -7.41 11.63
C VAL A 64 6.06 -8.81 12.24
N LYS A 65 7.10 -9.05 13.04
CA LYS A 65 7.27 -10.34 13.76
C LYS A 65 6.15 -10.62 14.76
N LYS A 66 5.60 -9.59 15.42
CA LYS A 66 4.44 -9.75 16.31
C LYS A 66 3.17 -10.04 15.51
N ALA A 67 2.99 -9.39 14.35
CA ALA A 67 1.90 -9.67 13.43
C ALA A 67 1.91 -11.12 12.96
N PHE A 68 3.06 -11.61 12.50
CA PHE A 68 3.23 -13.02 12.12
C PHE A 68 2.83 -14.00 13.24
N LYS A 69 3.05 -13.63 14.51
CA LYS A 69 2.68 -14.45 15.69
C LYS A 69 1.21 -14.34 16.12
N GLY A 70 0.39 -13.53 15.44
CA GLY A 70 -1.05 -13.40 15.72
C GLY A 70 -1.46 -12.12 16.47
N PHE A 71 -0.57 -11.16 16.70
CA PHE A 71 -0.92 -9.87 17.31
C PHE A 71 -1.26 -8.82 16.25
N ASN A 72 -2.17 -7.89 16.51
CA ASN A 72 -2.34 -6.77 15.58
C ASN A 72 -1.13 -5.83 15.63
N GLY A 73 -0.82 -5.24 14.48
CA GLY A 73 0.29 -4.31 14.31
C GLY A 73 -0.12 -3.09 13.51
N THR A 74 0.45 -1.93 13.84
CA THR A 74 0.24 -0.70 13.06
C THR A 74 1.55 0.06 12.98
N ILE A 75 1.98 0.41 11.77
CA ILE A 75 3.15 1.24 11.51
C ILE A 75 2.67 2.40 10.66
N PHE A 76 2.86 3.63 11.14
CA PHE A 76 2.42 4.81 10.41
C PHE A 76 3.50 5.88 10.32
N ALA A 77 3.61 6.50 9.13
CA ALA A 77 4.48 7.63 8.89
C ALA A 77 3.72 8.95 9.10
N TYR A 78 4.32 9.88 9.85
CA TYR A 78 3.74 11.18 10.20
C TYR A 78 4.74 12.31 9.95
N GLY A 79 4.28 13.45 9.46
CA GLY A 79 5.12 14.64 9.24
C GLY A 79 4.59 15.49 8.09
N GLN A 80 5.22 16.64 7.86
CA GLN A 80 4.80 17.55 6.81
C GLN A 80 4.93 16.94 5.41
N THR A 81 4.28 17.52 4.41
CA THR A 81 4.49 17.20 3.00
C THR A 81 5.96 17.35 2.62
N SER A 82 6.42 16.42 1.78
CA SER A 82 7.82 16.35 1.34
C SER A 82 8.86 16.11 2.45
N SER A 83 8.46 15.72 3.67
CA SER A 83 9.40 15.30 4.72
C SER A 83 9.92 13.86 4.56
N GLY A 84 9.30 13.05 3.71
CA GLY A 84 9.76 11.68 3.40
C GLY A 84 8.84 10.55 3.86
N LYS A 85 7.58 10.82 4.21
CA LYS A 85 6.57 9.78 4.59
C LYS A 85 6.45 8.66 3.56
N THR A 86 6.01 9.00 2.35
CA THR A 86 5.85 8.04 1.24
C THR A 86 7.17 7.40 0.84
N HIS A 87 8.28 8.14 0.87
CA HIS A 87 9.62 7.56 0.62
C HIS A 87 9.98 6.51 1.66
N THR A 88 9.60 6.70 2.92
CA THR A 88 9.86 5.73 3.98
C THR A 88 8.92 4.54 3.88
N MET A 89 7.62 4.76 3.64
CA MET A 89 6.65 3.67 3.55
C MET A 89 6.79 2.83 2.28
N ILE A 90 6.97 3.46 1.13
CA ILE A 90 7.00 2.80 -0.19
C ILE A 90 8.43 2.61 -0.69
N GLY A 91 9.24 3.68 -0.61
CA GLY A 91 10.60 3.69 -1.14
C GLY A 91 10.66 3.80 -2.67
N LYS A 92 11.82 3.45 -3.21
CA LYS A 92 12.13 3.35 -4.65
C LYS A 92 12.62 1.94 -4.95
N ASN A 93 12.68 1.55 -6.23
CA ASN A 93 13.07 0.20 -6.63
C ASN A 93 14.40 -0.30 -6.01
N LYS A 94 15.44 0.55 -5.99
CA LYS A 94 16.75 0.22 -5.38
C LYS A 94 16.82 0.48 -3.87
N MET A 95 15.83 1.17 -3.30
CA MET A 95 15.77 1.57 -1.89
C MET A 95 14.37 1.27 -1.35
N PRO A 96 14.04 0.00 -1.08
CA PRO A 96 12.70 -0.39 -0.66
C PRO A 96 12.29 0.27 0.65
N GLY A 97 11.03 0.67 0.73
CA GLY A 97 10.43 1.21 1.96
C GLY A 97 9.97 0.13 2.93
N ILE A 98 9.29 0.56 4.00
CA ILE A 98 8.73 -0.32 5.04
C ILE A 98 7.76 -1.37 4.45
N ILE A 99 6.90 -1.01 3.50
CA ILE A 99 5.91 -1.91 2.91
C ILE A 99 6.58 -3.09 2.18
N PRO A 100 7.43 -2.89 1.15
CA PRO A 100 8.09 -4.00 0.49
C PRO A 100 8.99 -4.83 1.43
N LEU A 101 9.67 -4.19 2.40
CA LEU A 101 10.46 -4.90 3.42
C LEU A 101 9.57 -5.79 4.31
N ALA A 102 8.43 -5.29 4.77
CA ALA A 102 7.48 -6.06 5.58
C ALA A 102 6.90 -7.24 4.81
N VAL A 103 6.52 -7.06 3.55
CA VAL A 103 5.99 -8.15 2.70
C VAL A 103 7.03 -9.24 2.53
N ARG A 104 8.29 -8.88 2.21
CA ARG A 104 9.39 -9.82 2.08
C ARG A 104 9.60 -10.64 3.34
N ASP A 105 9.70 -9.98 4.50
CA ASP A 105 9.90 -10.65 5.78
C ASP A 105 8.72 -11.58 6.14
N ILE A 106 7.48 -11.17 5.86
CA ILE A 106 6.29 -12.03 6.10
C ILE A 106 6.39 -13.32 5.29
N PHE A 107 6.62 -13.24 3.97
CA PHE A 107 6.70 -14.45 3.13
C PHE A 107 7.95 -15.28 3.42
N HIS A 108 9.06 -14.66 3.81
CA HIS A 108 10.24 -15.36 4.29
C HIS A 108 9.95 -16.20 5.55
N GLU A 109 9.23 -15.64 6.52
CA GLU A 109 8.86 -16.37 7.73
C GLU A 109 7.81 -17.46 7.46
N ILE A 110 6.88 -17.25 6.53
CA ILE A 110 5.93 -18.29 6.05
C ILE A 110 6.70 -19.50 5.50
N ASN A 111 7.66 -19.25 4.60
CA ASN A 111 8.44 -20.31 3.96
C ASN A 111 9.34 -21.09 4.93
N LYS A 112 9.69 -20.48 6.07
CA LYS A 112 10.48 -21.12 7.14
C LYS A 112 9.64 -21.87 8.16
N THR A 113 8.33 -21.70 8.17
CA THR A 113 7.45 -22.25 9.21
C THR A 113 6.76 -23.50 8.70
N GLU A 114 7.17 -24.67 9.17
CA GLU A 114 6.67 -25.96 8.67
C GLU A 114 5.43 -26.47 9.41
N ASP A 115 5.26 -26.13 10.69
CA ASP A 115 4.24 -26.64 11.60
C ASP A 115 2.89 -25.92 11.48
N ARG A 116 2.82 -24.86 10.66
CA ARG A 116 1.62 -24.03 10.47
C ARG A 116 1.32 -23.79 9.00
N GLU A 117 0.04 -23.59 8.75
CA GLU A 117 -0.53 -23.16 7.48
C GLU A 117 -0.90 -21.68 7.54
N PHE A 118 -0.80 -20.99 6.40
CA PHE A 118 -0.99 -19.55 6.32
C PHE A 118 -1.89 -19.14 5.16
N VAL A 119 -2.72 -18.13 5.39
CA VAL A 119 -3.39 -17.37 4.34
C VAL A 119 -3.15 -15.89 4.56
N VAL A 120 -2.62 -15.24 3.51
CA VAL A 120 -2.35 -13.81 3.49
C VAL A 120 -3.40 -13.13 2.63
N LYS A 121 -4.09 -12.15 3.22
CA LYS A 121 -4.99 -11.25 2.49
C LYS A 121 -4.49 -9.83 2.56
N ILE A 122 -4.70 -9.07 1.50
CA ILE A 122 -4.38 -7.65 1.45
C ILE A 122 -5.61 -6.83 1.15
N GLY A 123 -5.69 -5.64 1.75
CA GLY A 123 -6.68 -4.62 1.42
C GLY A 123 -6.01 -3.26 1.40
N TYR A 124 -6.52 -2.34 0.59
CA TYR A 124 -5.91 -1.04 0.45
C TYR A 124 -6.96 0.05 0.31
N ILE A 125 -6.95 1.02 1.23
CA ILE A 125 -7.91 2.12 1.23
C ILE A 125 -7.21 3.46 1.24
N GLU A 126 -7.94 4.45 0.74
CA GLU A 126 -7.63 5.87 0.83
C GLU A 126 -8.68 6.55 1.71
N ILE A 127 -8.23 7.44 2.60
CA ILE A 127 -9.10 8.36 3.34
C ILE A 127 -8.83 9.77 2.80
N TYR A 128 -9.82 10.34 2.13
CA TYR A 128 -9.75 11.68 1.55
C TYR A 128 -11.02 12.45 1.90
N ASN A 129 -10.88 13.67 2.42
CA ASN A 129 -12.00 14.51 2.87
C ASN A 129 -12.98 13.77 3.81
N ASP A 130 -12.42 13.05 4.79
CA ASP A 130 -13.15 12.17 5.74
C ASP A 130 -14.08 11.13 5.08
N LYS A 131 -13.81 10.76 3.82
CA LYS A 131 -14.44 9.64 3.09
C LYS A 131 -13.43 8.54 2.85
N VAL A 132 -13.89 7.30 2.87
CA VAL A 132 -13.05 6.10 2.71
C VAL A 132 -13.32 5.49 1.35
N TYR A 133 -12.27 5.22 0.58
CA TYR A 133 -12.37 4.67 -0.77
C TYR A 133 -11.50 3.41 -0.90
N ASP A 134 -11.98 2.42 -1.65
CA ASP A 134 -11.22 1.22 -1.98
C ASP A 134 -10.25 1.50 -3.14
N LEU A 135 -8.97 1.24 -2.94
CA LEU A 135 -7.93 1.42 -3.96
C LEU A 135 -7.80 0.19 -4.89
N PHE A 136 -8.46 -0.93 -4.60
CA PHE A 136 -8.55 -2.09 -5.48
C PHE A 136 -9.82 -2.12 -6.34
N GLU A 137 -10.69 -1.12 -6.18
CA GLU A 137 -11.81 -0.86 -7.07
C GLU A 137 -11.63 0.49 -7.79
N ASP A 138 -12.70 1.02 -8.39
CA ASP A 138 -12.63 2.23 -9.21
C ASP A 138 -12.48 3.53 -8.39
N GLY A 139 -12.36 3.42 -7.06
CA GLY A 139 -12.14 4.55 -6.16
C GLY A 139 -13.33 5.52 -6.05
N LYS A 140 -14.52 5.14 -6.54
CA LYS A 140 -15.68 6.05 -6.60
C LYS A 140 -16.68 5.85 -5.47
N THR A 141 -16.83 4.62 -4.99
CA THR A 141 -17.80 4.30 -3.93
C THR A 141 -17.18 4.49 -2.56
N GLU A 142 -17.87 5.26 -1.72
CA GLU A 142 -17.48 5.43 -0.32
C GLU A 142 -17.75 4.16 0.49
N LEU A 143 -16.75 3.71 1.26
CA LEU A 143 -16.84 2.54 2.12
C LEU A 143 -17.41 2.89 3.50
N SER A 144 -18.21 1.96 4.03
CA SER A 144 -18.71 2.03 5.40
C SER A 144 -17.74 1.41 6.42
N ILE A 145 -17.69 2.01 7.61
CA ILE A 145 -16.90 1.53 8.75
C ILE A 145 -17.85 0.90 9.77
N PHE A 146 -17.56 -0.33 10.16
CA PHE A 146 -18.31 -1.13 11.11
C PHE A 146 -17.49 -1.35 12.39
N GLU A 147 -18.17 -1.40 13.53
CA GLU A 147 -17.58 -1.73 14.82
C GLU A 147 -18.29 -2.97 15.36
N SER A 148 -17.56 -4.04 15.65
CA SER A 148 -18.12 -5.26 16.24
C SER A 148 -17.14 -5.86 17.22
N ASN A 149 -17.59 -6.15 18.45
CA ASN A 149 -16.78 -6.75 19.52
C ASN A 149 -15.43 -6.02 19.78
N GLY A 150 -15.41 -4.69 19.64
CA GLY A 150 -14.18 -3.89 19.80
C GLY A 150 -13.23 -3.91 18.59
N HIS A 151 -13.61 -4.56 17.49
CA HIS A 151 -12.89 -4.52 16.22
C HIS A 151 -13.49 -3.46 15.30
N VAL A 152 -12.62 -2.67 14.67
CA VAL A 152 -12.99 -1.71 13.63
C VAL A 152 -12.74 -2.34 12.27
N LEU A 153 -13.79 -2.50 11.48
CA LEU A 153 -13.77 -3.13 10.17
C LEU A 153 -14.18 -2.13 9.10
N VAL A 154 -13.46 -2.14 7.98
CA VAL A 154 -13.84 -1.41 6.76
C VAL A 154 -14.29 -2.45 5.74
N ASN A 155 -15.46 -2.26 5.14
CA ASN A 155 -15.99 -3.16 4.11
C ASN A 155 -15.29 -2.93 2.77
N GLN A 156 -13.98 -3.16 2.76
CA GLN A 156 -13.11 -3.09 1.60
C GLN A 156 -12.94 -4.48 0.98
N LYS A 157 -12.63 -4.50 -0.31
CA LYS A 157 -12.22 -5.70 -1.02
C LYS A 157 -10.91 -6.22 -0.46
N GLU A 158 -10.85 -7.53 -0.27
CA GLU A 158 -9.62 -8.23 0.10
C GLU A 158 -9.14 -9.10 -1.06
N TYR A 159 -7.85 -9.07 -1.32
CA TYR A 159 -7.18 -9.95 -2.28
C TYR A 159 -6.37 -10.99 -1.53
N VAL A 160 -6.59 -12.27 -1.81
CA VAL A 160 -5.71 -13.33 -1.28
C VAL A 160 -4.46 -13.37 -2.13
N ALA A 161 -3.30 -13.31 -1.51
CA ALA A 161 -2.02 -13.35 -2.21
C ALA A 161 -1.23 -14.59 -1.81
N VAL A 162 -0.68 -15.28 -2.81
CA VAL A 162 0.13 -16.49 -2.60
C VAL A 162 1.64 -16.25 -2.74
N SER A 163 2.07 -15.00 -2.92
CA SER A 163 3.49 -14.66 -2.95
C SER A 163 3.74 -13.17 -2.70
N GLU A 164 4.97 -12.82 -2.33
CA GLU A 164 5.44 -11.43 -2.28
C GLU A 164 5.17 -10.68 -3.60
N LYS A 165 5.43 -11.35 -4.74
CA LYS A 165 5.24 -10.76 -6.07
C LYS A 165 3.80 -10.36 -6.35
N GLU A 166 2.83 -11.18 -5.93
CA GLU A 166 1.41 -10.86 -6.08
C GLU A 166 1.00 -9.69 -5.19
N VAL A 167 1.47 -9.67 -3.94
CA VAL A 167 1.23 -8.55 -3.03
C VAL A 167 1.75 -7.25 -3.62
N MET A 168 3.00 -7.23 -4.08
CA MET A 168 3.62 -6.03 -4.64
C MET A 168 2.99 -5.60 -5.97
N LYS A 169 2.57 -6.55 -6.82
CA LYS A 169 1.80 -6.25 -8.03
C LYS A 169 0.49 -5.55 -7.69
N GLN A 170 -0.28 -6.10 -6.76
CA GLN A 170 -1.58 -5.57 -6.40
C GLN A 170 -1.46 -4.23 -5.64
N PHE A 171 -0.46 -4.08 -4.79
CA PHE A 171 -0.09 -2.79 -4.19
C PHE A 171 0.21 -1.72 -5.26
N GLY A 172 0.93 -2.10 -6.32
CA GLY A 172 1.16 -1.25 -7.48
C GLY A 172 -0.11 -0.83 -8.22
N VAL A 173 -1.10 -1.71 -8.34
CA VAL A 173 -2.44 -1.39 -8.90
C VAL A 173 -3.12 -0.33 -8.05
N GLY A 174 -3.15 -0.51 -6.72
CA GLY A 174 -3.78 0.47 -5.83
C GLY A 174 -3.10 1.84 -5.83
N ASN A 175 -1.76 1.88 -5.93
CA ASN A 175 -1.03 3.15 -6.07
C ASN A 175 -1.33 3.86 -7.40
N LYS A 176 -1.65 3.13 -8.48
CA LYS A 176 -2.11 3.73 -9.74
C LYS A 176 -3.53 4.28 -9.59
N CYS A 177 -4.43 3.55 -8.92
CA CYS A 177 -5.78 4.03 -8.63
C CYS A 177 -5.75 5.34 -7.83
N LYS A 178 -4.96 5.40 -6.75
CA LYS A 178 -4.74 6.62 -5.95
C LYS A 178 -4.33 7.83 -6.80
N LYS A 179 -3.48 7.63 -7.81
CA LYS A 179 -3.03 8.72 -8.72
C LYS A 179 -4.11 9.16 -9.71
N MET A 180 -5.05 8.29 -10.08
CA MET A 180 -6.09 8.55 -11.06
C MET A 180 -7.34 9.22 -10.46
N THR A 181 -7.66 8.96 -9.20
CA THR A 181 -8.81 9.55 -8.49
C THR A 181 -8.68 11.08 -8.31
N GLY A 182 -7.47 11.64 -8.48
CA GLY A 182 -7.27 13.08 -8.57
C GLY A 182 -7.89 13.67 -9.84
N THR A 183 -9.07 14.28 -9.73
CA THR A 183 -9.63 15.11 -10.82
C THR A 183 -8.66 16.24 -11.19
N LYS A 184 -8.72 16.71 -12.44
CA LYS A 184 -7.78 17.69 -13.05
C LYS A 184 -7.49 18.96 -12.22
N THR A 185 -8.28 19.25 -11.18
CA THR A 185 -8.14 20.40 -10.28
C THR A 185 -7.43 20.09 -8.95
N ASN A 186 -7.40 18.83 -8.48
CA ASN A 186 -6.88 18.44 -7.15
C ASN A 186 -5.94 17.24 -7.24
N LYS A 187 -4.71 17.50 -7.68
CA LYS A 187 -3.67 16.48 -7.98
C LYS A 187 -2.77 16.10 -6.81
N ASP A 188 -3.19 16.30 -5.56
CA ASP A 188 -2.22 16.21 -4.45
C ASP A 188 -2.40 15.00 -3.54
N SER A 189 -1.54 13.99 -3.73
CA SER A 189 -1.40 12.85 -2.81
C SER A 189 -0.95 13.23 -1.40
N SER A 190 -0.52 14.49 -1.18
CA SER A 190 -0.21 15.04 0.14
C SER A 190 -1.44 15.15 1.05
N ARG A 191 -2.63 15.15 0.45
CA ARG A 191 -3.90 15.49 1.10
C ARG A 191 -4.75 14.29 1.51
N SER A 192 -4.32 13.08 1.21
CA SER A 192 -5.05 11.85 1.54
C SER A 192 -4.20 10.88 2.34
N HIS A 193 -4.84 10.16 3.25
CA HIS A 193 -4.21 9.08 4.00
C HIS A 193 -4.36 7.79 3.23
N ALA A 194 -3.32 6.97 3.16
CA ALA A 194 -3.38 5.64 2.57
C ALA A 194 -3.12 4.58 3.65
N ILE A 195 -3.96 3.55 3.72
CA ILE A 195 -3.84 2.46 4.70
C ILE A 195 -3.79 1.14 3.94
N PHE A 196 -2.61 0.54 3.87
CA PHE A 196 -2.41 -0.79 3.34
C PHE A 196 -2.49 -1.82 4.48
N ARG A 197 -3.46 -2.73 4.40
CA ARG A 197 -3.69 -3.77 5.41
C ARG A 197 -3.21 -5.11 4.88
N ILE A 198 -2.39 -5.80 5.66
CA ILE A 198 -2.04 -7.21 5.46
C ILE A 198 -2.67 -8.01 6.60
N THR A 199 -3.62 -8.89 6.27
CA THR A 199 -4.22 -9.83 7.22
C THR A 199 -3.51 -11.17 7.09
N ILE A 200 -2.94 -11.65 8.20
CA ILE A 200 -2.27 -12.96 8.26
C ILE A 200 -3.14 -13.88 9.11
N LYS A 201 -3.72 -14.88 8.45
CA LYS A 201 -4.37 -16.02 9.11
C LYS A 201 -3.40 -17.17 9.17
N SER A 202 -3.36 -17.87 10.30
CA SER A 202 -2.46 -18.99 10.48
C SER A 202 -3.05 -20.05 11.41
N GLN A 203 -2.89 -21.31 11.07
CA GLN A 203 -3.40 -22.44 11.85
C GLN A 203 -2.31 -23.49 12.00
N LYS A 204 -2.22 -24.13 13.17
CA LYS A 204 -1.30 -25.23 13.37
C LYS A 204 -1.81 -26.49 12.67
N LYS A 205 -0.92 -27.22 11.98
CA LYS A 205 -1.30 -28.41 11.20
C LYS A 205 -1.92 -29.50 12.08
N ASP A 206 -1.36 -29.69 13.27
CA ASP A 206 -1.80 -30.74 14.21
C ASP A 206 -2.85 -30.25 15.22
N ASP A 207 -3.23 -28.97 15.19
CA ASP A 207 -4.18 -28.39 16.13
C ASP A 207 -4.99 -27.27 15.46
N ALA A 208 -6.19 -27.62 15.00
CA ALA A 208 -7.10 -26.68 14.36
C ALA A 208 -7.62 -25.59 15.32
N GLU A 209 -7.59 -25.84 16.63
CA GLU A 209 -8.03 -24.86 17.64
C GLU A 209 -6.97 -23.76 17.85
N ASP A 210 -5.69 -24.03 17.58
CA ASP A 210 -4.63 -23.00 17.52
C ASP A 210 -4.65 -22.23 16.18
N SER A 211 -5.80 -21.62 15.89
CA SER A 211 -6.00 -20.71 14.76
C SER A 211 -5.82 -19.26 15.22
N ARG A 212 -5.06 -18.47 14.47
CA ARG A 212 -4.71 -17.08 14.78
C ARG A 212 -4.95 -16.17 13.58
N THR A 213 -5.48 -14.98 13.84
CA THR A 213 -5.71 -13.96 12.79
C THR A 213 -5.18 -12.61 13.25
N SER A 214 -4.22 -12.04 12.52
CA SER A 214 -3.70 -10.71 12.79
C SER A 214 -3.96 -9.77 11.62
N SER A 215 -4.01 -8.47 11.91
CA SER A 215 -3.94 -7.43 10.89
C SER A 215 -2.74 -6.51 11.15
N LEU A 216 -1.89 -6.37 10.13
CA LEU A 216 -0.82 -5.38 10.05
C LEU A 216 -1.29 -4.21 9.18
N PHE A 217 -1.33 -3.02 9.77
CA PHE A 217 -1.69 -1.78 9.09
C PHE A 217 -0.44 -0.95 8.80
N LEU A 218 -0.21 -0.64 7.53
CA LEU A 218 0.90 0.14 7.01
C LEU A 218 0.33 1.45 6.46
N VAL A 219 0.54 2.55 7.18
CA VAL A 219 -0.19 3.80 6.95
C VAL A 219 0.76 4.91 6.49
N ASP A 220 0.41 5.55 5.39
CA ASP A 220 1.01 6.79 4.89
C ASP A 220 0.02 7.93 5.10
N LEU A 221 0.26 8.76 6.11
CA LEU A 221 -0.66 9.86 6.44
C LEU A 221 -0.49 11.05 5.48
N ALA A 222 -1.49 11.92 5.44
CA ALA A 222 -1.41 13.22 4.79
C ALA A 222 -0.33 14.12 5.43
N GLY A 223 0.00 15.23 4.76
CA GLY A 223 0.84 16.30 5.31
C GLY A 223 0.27 16.88 6.60
N SER A 224 1.11 17.04 7.62
CA SER A 224 0.73 17.60 8.92
C SER A 224 0.78 19.14 8.99
N GLU A 225 1.25 19.79 7.94
CA GLU A 225 1.37 21.25 7.86
C GLU A 225 0.01 21.95 7.91
N LYS A 226 0.01 23.17 8.44
CA LYS A 226 -1.20 24.00 8.45
C LYS A 226 -1.54 24.44 7.03
N PRO A 227 -2.83 24.45 6.64
CA PRO A 227 -3.22 24.94 5.32
C PRO A 227 -2.99 26.46 5.27
N ASP A 228 -2.47 26.96 4.15
CA ASP A 228 -2.28 28.39 3.94
C ASP A 228 -3.64 29.09 3.84
N ALA A 229 -3.86 30.10 4.70
CA ALA A 229 -5.11 30.84 4.78
C ALA A 229 -5.37 31.73 3.54
N SER A 230 -4.35 31.95 2.69
CA SER A 230 -4.45 32.83 1.51
C SER A 230 -5.12 32.18 0.29
N ALA A 231 -5.31 30.86 0.27
CA ALA A 231 -5.82 30.13 -0.88
C ALA A 231 -7.33 29.77 -0.74
N THR A 232 -8.21 30.67 -1.16
CA THR A 232 -9.68 30.65 -0.89
C THR A 232 -10.43 29.38 -1.32
N THR A 233 -10.04 28.70 -2.40
CA THR A 233 -10.73 27.47 -2.88
C THR A 233 -10.15 26.17 -2.29
N THR A 234 -8.88 26.16 -1.89
CA THR A 234 -8.21 25.02 -1.24
C THR A 234 -8.26 25.07 0.28
N PHE A 235 -8.74 26.19 0.85
CA PHE A 235 -8.90 26.37 2.28
C PHE A 235 -9.93 25.41 2.87
N ASN A 236 -11.15 25.34 2.33
CA ASN A 236 -12.22 24.48 2.87
C ASN A 236 -11.88 22.98 2.77
N GLU A 237 -11.21 22.57 1.69
CA GLU A 237 -10.71 21.20 1.52
C GLU A 237 -9.55 20.90 2.48
N GLY A 238 -8.57 21.81 2.57
CA GLY A 238 -7.44 21.73 3.48
C GLY A 238 -7.84 21.74 4.96
N LEU A 239 -8.95 22.39 5.30
CA LEU A 239 -9.55 22.38 6.65
C LEU A 239 -9.96 20.96 7.07
N HIS A 240 -10.67 20.20 6.22
CA HIS A 240 -11.11 18.84 6.56
C HIS A 240 -9.97 17.81 6.57
N ILE A 241 -8.98 17.95 5.68
CA ILE A 241 -7.80 17.08 5.70
C ILE A 241 -7.02 17.29 7.00
N ASN A 242 -6.76 18.54 7.35
CA ASN A 242 -6.10 18.88 8.60
C ASN A 242 -6.95 18.59 9.83
N GLN A 243 -8.27 18.57 9.71
CA GLN A 243 -9.16 18.14 10.80
C GLN A 243 -8.81 16.72 11.25
N SER A 244 -8.60 15.77 10.32
CA SER A 244 -8.26 14.39 10.69
C SER A 244 -6.95 14.28 11.49
N LEU A 245 -5.92 15.06 11.11
CA LEU A 245 -4.63 15.10 11.79
C LEU A 245 -4.66 15.92 13.09
N LEU A 246 -5.48 16.97 13.15
CA LEU A 246 -5.74 17.75 14.35
C LEU A 246 -6.41 16.88 15.43
N VAL A 247 -7.42 16.12 15.04
CA VAL A 247 -8.10 15.15 15.92
C VAL A 247 -7.11 14.08 16.38
N LEU A 248 -6.28 13.54 15.47
CA LEU A 248 -5.22 12.59 15.84
C LEU A 248 -4.27 13.19 16.89
N GLY A 249 -3.77 14.41 16.68
CA GLY A 249 -2.89 15.10 17.62
C GLY A 249 -3.57 15.43 18.97
N LYS A 250 -4.87 15.77 18.96
CA LYS A 250 -5.68 15.94 20.17
C LYS A 250 -5.79 14.63 20.95
N ILE A 251 -6.10 13.53 20.27
CA ILE A 251 -6.22 12.19 20.87
C ILE A 251 -4.88 11.74 21.48
N ILE A 252 -3.77 11.86 20.74
CA ILE A 252 -2.44 11.51 21.25
C ILE A 252 -2.10 12.32 22.51
N ARG A 253 -2.35 13.64 22.51
CA ARG A 253 -2.13 14.49 23.69
C ARG A 253 -3.00 14.09 24.87
N GLU A 254 -4.26 13.74 24.65
CA GLU A 254 -5.15 13.29 25.72
C GLU A 254 -4.68 11.96 26.31
N LEU A 255 -4.28 11.02 25.46
CA LEU A 255 -3.77 9.70 25.85
C LEU A 255 -2.37 9.74 26.49
N ALA A 256 -1.59 10.78 26.23
CA ALA A 256 -0.28 10.97 26.84
C ALA A 256 -0.35 11.44 28.31
N LYS A 257 -1.53 11.88 28.80
CA LYS A 257 -1.71 12.34 30.19
C LYS A 257 -1.64 11.15 31.17
N LYS A 258 -0.99 11.32 32.33
CA LYS A 258 -0.78 10.24 33.33
C LYS A 258 -2.09 9.57 33.83
N ASN A 259 -3.19 10.32 33.90
CA ASN A 259 -4.51 9.83 34.33
C ASN A 259 -5.50 9.73 33.16
N SER A 260 -5.01 9.57 31.94
CA SER A 260 -5.87 9.46 30.76
C SER A 260 -6.74 8.21 30.86
N SER A 261 -8.04 8.35 30.58
CA SER A 261 -8.96 7.23 30.44
C SER A 261 -9.39 7.12 28.99
N LEU A 262 -9.26 5.93 28.40
CA LEU A 262 -9.74 5.64 27.04
C LEU A 262 -11.23 5.99 26.86
N LYS A 263 -12.03 5.92 27.94
CA LYS A 263 -13.46 6.26 27.92
C LYS A 263 -13.74 7.74 27.61
N ARG A 264 -12.78 8.64 27.82
CA ARG A 264 -12.92 10.08 27.56
C ARG A 264 -12.50 10.47 26.14
N VAL A 265 -11.91 9.54 25.38
CA VAL A 265 -11.35 9.82 24.06
C VAL A 265 -12.39 9.52 22.99
N ASN A 266 -12.79 10.53 22.22
CA ASN A 266 -13.73 10.38 21.12
C ASN A 266 -13.02 10.02 19.82
N PHE A 267 -12.82 8.72 19.56
CA PHE A 267 -12.25 8.23 18.30
C PHE A 267 -13.20 8.37 17.11
N ARG A 268 -14.47 8.73 17.31
CA ARG A 268 -15.47 8.83 16.23
C ARG A 268 -15.52 10.21 15.58
N GLU A 269 -14.73 11.17 16.08
CA GLU A 269 -14.68 12.55 15.57
C GLU A 269 -14.17 12.61 14.12
N CYS A 270 -13.37 11.63 13.66
CA CYS A 270 -13.04 11.44 12.25
C CYS A 270 -12.81 9.97 11.92
N LYS A 271 -12.95 9.58 10.64
CA LYS A 271 -12.81 8.19 10.20
C LYS A 271 -11.40 7.63 10.38
N LEU A 272 -10.38 8.48 10.22
CA LEU A 272 -8.98 8.09 10.43
C LEU A 272 -8.76 7.58 11.87
N THR A 273 -9.14 8.38 12.87
CA THR A 273 -8.91 8.01 14.27
C THR A 273 -9.84 6.89 14.74
N ARG A 274 -11.00 6.74 14.10
CA ARG A 274 -11.89 5.60 14.28
C ARG A 274 -11.20 4.31 13.84
N ILE A 275 -10.66 4.28 12.62
CA ILE A 275 -9.93 3.13 12.05
C ILE A 275 -8.66 2.83 12.87
N LEU A 276 -7.93 3.86 13.29
CA LEU A 276 -6.67 3.71 14.05
C LEU A 276 -6.87 3.53 15.56
N SER A 277 -8.10 3.52 16.08
CA SER A 277 -8.35 3.39 17.52
C SER A 277 -7.64 2.19 18.18
N PRO A 278 -7.50 1.00 17.54
CA PRO A 278 -6.72 -0.09 18.13
C PRO A 278 -5.23 0.25 18.32
N ALA A 279 -4.64 1.03 17.40
CA ALA A 279 -3.24 1.45 17.44
C ALA A 279 -2.96 2.56 18.45
N LEU A 280 -3.98 3.36 18.79
CA LEU A 280 -3.82 4.51 19.68
C LEU A 280 -4.05 4.15 21.14
N GLY A 281 -4.81 3.10 21.45
CA GLY A 281 -5.00 2.70 22.84
C GLY A 281 -5.64 1.33 23.05
N GLY A 282 -5.84 0.57 21.98
CA GLY A 282 -6.53 -0.72 22.01
C GLY A 282 -5.61 -1.89 21.72
N ASN A 283 -6.17 -2.90 21.06
CA ASN A 283 -5.49 -4.14 20.70
C ASN A 283 -4.64 -3.98 19.43
N SER A 284 -3.46 -3.38 19.57
CA SER A 284 -2.43 -3.35 18.53
C SER A 284 -1.07 -2.96 19.11
N TYR A 285 0.01 -3.57 18.63
CA TYR A 285 1.33 -2.97 18.75
C TYR A 285 1.45 -1.84 17.73
N ALA A 286 2.00 -0.69 18.14
CA ALA A 286 2.09 0.47 17.26
C ALA A 286 3.51 1.01 17.18
N SER A 287 3.89 1.45 15.98
CA SER A 287 5.10 2.24 15.74
C SER A 287 4.77 3.48 14.93
N VAL A 288 5.37 4.61 15.28
CA VAL A 288 5.26 5.89 14.58
C VAL A 288 6.61 6.29 14.03
N ILE A 289 6.67 6.53 12.74
CA ILE A 289 7.85 7.03 12.06
C ILE A 289 7.60 8.50 11.72
N CYS A 290 8.17 9.39 12.52
CA CYS A 290 8.04 10.83 12.31
C CYS A 290 9.10 11.30 11.31
N THR A 291 8.69 11.69 10.11
CA THR A 291 9.60 12.19 9.08
C THR A 291 9.74 13.71 9.18
N ALA A 292 10.97 14.20 9.15
CA ALA A 292 11.31 15.60 9.36
C ALA A 292 12.17 16.17 8.22
N ALA A 293 12.02 17.46 7.95
CA ALA A 293 12.86 18.19 7.00
C ALA A 293 13.90 19.02 7.78
N PRO A 294 15.20 18.85 7.50
CA PRO A 294 16.25 19.56 8.25
C PRO A 294 16.20 21.08 8.05
N THR A 295 15.66 21.56 6.93
CA THR A 295 15.59 22.98 6.57
C THR A 295 14.32 23.69 7.03
N VAL A 296 13.38 22.99 7.67
CA VAL A 296 12.09 23.55 8.13
C VAL A 296 12.06 23.55 9.66
N LEU A 297 11.86 24.72 10.27
CA LEU A 297 11.85 24.87 11.72
C LEU A 297 10.49 24.48 12.33
N ASP A 298 9.44 25.26 12.08
CA ASP A 298 8.17 25.16 12.81
C ASP A 298 7.47 23.81 12.63
N GLU A 299 7.34 23.33 11.39
CA GLU A 299 6.65 22.07 11.11
C GLU A 299 7.42 20.83 11.60
N THR A 300 8.75 20.89 11.58
CA THR A 300 9.58 19.87 12.22
C THR A 300 9.39 19.92 13.72
N TYR A 301 9.40 21.10 14.36
CA TYR A 301 9.15 21.22 15.80
C TYR A 301 7.79 20.64 16.20
N HIS A 302 6.72 20.95 15.45
CA HIS A 302 5.38 20.36 15.69
C HIS A 302 5.39 18.83 15.56
N THR A 303 6.10 18.31 14.56
CA THR A 303 6.28 16.86 14.36
C THR A 303 7.01 16.22 15.54
N LEU A 304 8.07 16.84 16.05
CA LEU A 304 8.80 16.36 17.23
C LEU A 304 7.95 16.43 18.51
N CYS A 305 7.14 17.48 18.68
CA CYS A 305 6.19 17.58 19.80
C CYS A 305 5.11 16.49 19.74
N PHE A 306 4.63 16.15 18.53
CA PHE A 306 3.72 15.03 18.34
C PHE A 306 4.39 13.71 18.76
N ALA A 307 5.62 13.47 18.32
CA ALA A 307 6.42 12.29 18.65
C ALA A 307 6.60 12.09 20.16
N GLN A 308 6.96 13.15 20.90
CA GLN A 308 7.12 13.09 22.36
C GLN A 308 5.84 12.71 23.11
N ASN A 309 4.68 13.09 22.57
CA ASN A 309 3.41 12.69 23.16
C ASN A 309 3.06 11.25 22.78
N ALA A 310 3.33 10.83 21.54
CA ALA A 310 3.10 9.47 21.08
C ALA A 310 3.89 8.43 21.91
N GLU A 311 5.14 8.69 22.29
CA GLU A 311 5.96 7.78 23.14
C GLU A 311 5.32 7.47 24.51
N LYS A 312 4.46 8.36 25.00
CA LYS A 312 3.79 8.24 26.31
C LYS A 312 2.52 7.39 26.23
N VAL A 313 2.00 7.18 25.02
CA VAL A 313 0.76 6.45 24.79
C VAL A 313 0.98 4.95 24.98
N LYS A 314 0.00 4.30 25.61
CA LYS A 314 0.03 2.87 25.92
C LYS A 314 -1.10 2.13 25.22
N THR A 315 -0.79 0.97 24.65
CA THR A 315 -1.74 0.04 24.01
C THR A 315 -1.85 -1.27 24.80
N VAL A 316 -2.86 -2.08 24.46
CA VAL A 316 -3.15 -3.38 25.10
C VAL A 316 -3.20 -4.47 24.02
N PRO A 317 -2.07 -4.80 23.36
CA PRO A 317 -2.05 -5.83 22.35
C PRO A 317 -2.30 -7.20 22.97
N VAL A 318 -3.18 -7.97 22.35
CA VAL A 318 -3.48 -9.37 22.70
C VAL A 318 -3.30 -10.25 21.47
N ILE A 319 -2.99 -11.52 21.71
CA ILE A 319 -2.94 -12.51 20.63
C ILE A 319 -4.38 -12.81 20.18
N ASN A 320 -4.62 -12.76 18.89
CA ASN A 320 -5.96 -12.93 18.33
C ASN A 320 -6.15 -14.38 17.88
N THR A 321 -6.74 -15.20 18.75
CA THR A 321 -7.07 -16.59 18.49
C THR A 321 -8.52 -16.73 18.03
N THR A 322 -8.79 -17.54 17.01
CA THR A 322 -10.14 -17.84 16.52
C THR A 322 -10.53 -19.25 16.93
N LYS A 323 -11.61 -19.38 17.72
CA LYS A 323 -12.11 -20.68 18.20
C LYS A 323 -12.82 -21.54 17.14
N LYS A 324 -13.04 -21.01 15.93
CA LYS A 324 -13.58 -21.77 14.79
C LYS A 324 -12.45 -22.03 13.81
N ALA A 325 -12.26 -23.30 13.47
CA ALA A 325 -11.53 -23.69 12.26
C ALA A 325 -12.26 -23.07 11.06
N GLU A 326 -11.61 -22.15 10.38
CA GLU A 326 -12.05 -21.74 9.05
C GLU A 326 -11.37 -22.68 8.05
N GLU A 327 -12.15 -23.36 7.21
CA GLU A 327 -11.60 -24.19 6.15
C GLU A 327 -10.73 -23.32 5.23
N PHE A 328 -9.41 -23.56 5.25
CA PHE A 328 -8.52 -22.98 4.27
C PHE A 328 -8.77 -23.67 2.93
N PRO A 329 -9.09 -22.94 1.84
CA PRO A 329 -9.16 -23.56 0.53
C PRO A 329 -7.80 -24.20 0.21
N PRO A 330 -7.73 -25.50 -0.16
CA PRO A 330 -6.46 -26.22 -0.30
C PRO A 330 -5.46 -25.58 -1.25
N HIS A 331 -5.95 -24.81 -2.21
CA HIS A 331 -5.14 -24.11 -3.22
C HIS A 331 -4.52 -22.79 -2.75
N LEU A 332 -4.84 -22.32 -1.54
CA LEU A 332 -4.30 -21.09 -0.93
C LEU A 332 -3.24 -21.40 0.15
N LEU A 333 -3.02 -22.68 0.45
CA LEU A 333 -2.04 -23.17 1.41
C LEU A 333 -0.67 -23.26 0.74
N GLN A 334 0.33 -22.57 1.30
CA GLN A 334 1.63 -22.41 0.66
C GLN A 334 2.70 -23.45 1.01
N ASN A 335 2.41 -24.40 1.91
CA ASN A 335 3.44 -25.33 2.41
C ASN A 335 3.10 -26.81 2.17
N SER A 336 2.91 -27.18 0.90
CA SER A 336 3.00 -28.59 0.47
C SER A 336 4.11 -28.75 -0.57
N SER A 337 5.30 -29.10 -0.09
CA SER A 337 6.39 -29.61 -0.93
C SER A 337 6.07 -31.04 -1.36
N SER A 338 5.37 -31.23 -2.49
CA SER A 338 5.53 -32.41 -3.35
C SER A 338 4.78 -32.26 -4.68
N THR A 339 5.51 -32.48 -5.76
CA THR A 339 5.13 -32.67 -7.16
C THR A 339 3.80 -33.41 -7.44
N LEU A 340 2.93 -32.82 -8.29
CA LEU A 340 2.13 -33.41 -9.41
C LEU A 340 0.79 -32.66 -9.64
N PRO A 341 0.26 -32.60 -10.88
CA PRO A 341 -0.79 -31.66 -11.27
C PRO A 341 -2.19 -32.16 -10.84
N VAL A 342 -2.81 -31.51 -9.85
CA VAL A 342 -4.24 -31.70 -9.57
C VAL A 342 -5.05 -30.90 -10.58
N THR A 343 -5.40 -31.62 -11.64
CA THR A 343 -6.21 -31.25 -12.80
C THR A 343 -7.65 -30.89 -12.41
N LEU A 344 -8.17 -29.80 -13.01
CA LEU A 344 -9.53 -29.51 -13.50
C LEU A 344 -10.80 -29.79 -12.64
N SER A 345 -10.77 -30.66 -11.64
CA SER A 345 -11.91 -31.04 -10.80
C SER A 345 -12.28 -29.95 -9.78
N SER A 346 -11.27 -29.26 -9.23
CA SER A 346 -11.45 -28.25 -8.17
C SER A 346 -12.14 -26.97 -8.65
N ARG A 347 -12.11 -26.69 -9.97
CA ARG A 347 -12.77 -25.53 -10.58
C ARG A 347 -14.29 -25.72 -10.77
N PHE A 348 -14.78 -26.96 -10.79
CA PHE A 348 -16.18 -27.27 -11.02
C PHE A 348 -17.03 -27.20 -9.73
N LYS A 349 -16.47 -27.51 -8.56
CA LYS A 349 -17.19 -27.44 -7.27
C LYS A 349 -17.61 -26.01 -6.90
N PHE A 350 -16.80 -25.00 -7.24
CA PHE A 350 -17.09 -23.58 -6.98
C PHE A 350 -18.33 -23.04 -7.71
N VAL A 351 -18.70 -23.64 -8.84
CA VAL A 351 -19.89 -23.22 -9.62
C VAL A 351 -21.19 -23.79 -9.03
N CYS A 352 -21.13 -24.95 -8.38
CA CYS A 352 -22.32 -25.63 -7.86
C CYS A 352 -22.74 -25.19 -6.45
N GLU A 353 -21.80 -24.76 -5.59
CA GLU A 353 -22.13 -24.41 -4.19
C GLU A 353 -22.66 -22.96 -4.04
N ASN A 354 -22.38 -22.08 -5.00
CA ASN A 354 -22.88 -20.70 -4.98
C ASN A 354 -24.29 -20.51 -5.59
N SER A 355 -24.95 -21.59 -6.05
CA SER A 355 -26.28 -21.49 -6.68
C SER A 355 -27.46 -21.58 -5.70
N LYS A 356 -27.23 -21.60 -4.38
CA LYS A 356 -28.29 -21.74 -3.37
C LYS A 356 -28.67 -20.46 -2.63
N GLN A 357 -28.10 -19.30 -2.95
CA GLN A 357 -28.47 -18.02 -2.31
C GLN A 357 -28.55 -16.84 -3.28
N ILE A 358 -29.53 -16.85 -4.19
CA ILE A 358 -29.97 -15.63 -4.89
C ILE A 358 -31.50 -15.54 -4.81
N SER A 359 -31.98 -14.77 -3.83
CA SER A 359 -33.33 -14.21 -3.81
C SER A 359 -33.42 -12.98 -4.74
N PRO A 360 -34.61 -12.61 -5.24
CA PRO A 360 -34.73 -11.74 -6.40
C PRO A 360 -34.72 -10.25 -6.00
N PHE A 361 -33.68 -9.50 -6.36
CA PHE A 361 -33.79 -8.04 -6.43
C PHE A 361 -32.87 -7.40 -7.48
N SER A 362 -33.54 -6.65 -8.38
CA SER A 362 -33.05 -5.67 -9.37
C SER A 362 -32.08 -6.13 -10.47
N THR A 363 -32.62 -6.82 -11.48
CA THR A 363 -31.97 -7.19 -12.75
C THR A 363 -31.99 -6.08 -13.81
N SER A 364 -31.70 -4.82 -13.48
CA SER A 364 -31.74 -3.73 -14.48
C SER A 364 -30.39 -3.35 -15.11
N THR A 365 -29.26 -3.90 -14.63
CA THR A 365 -27.92 -3.46 -15.11
C THR A 365 -27.13 -4.53 -15.86
N ILE A 366 -27.39 -5.82 -15.65
CA ILE A 366 -26.72 -6.92 -16.39
C ILE A 366 -27.38 -7.18 -17.75
N PHE A 367 -28.59 -6.67 -17.98
CA PHE A 367 -29.38 -6.89 -19.20
C PHE A 367 -29.05 -5.96 -20.38
N LYS A 368 -28.01 -5.13 -20.30
CA LYS A 368 -27.66 -4.22 -21.41
C LYS A 368 -26.74 -4.83 -22.47
N ASN A 369 -26.10 -5.97 -22.20
CA ASN A 369 -25.12 -6.58 -23.12
C ASN A 369 -25.49 -7.97 -23.69
N PHE A 370 -26.69 -8.51 -23.41
CA PHE A 370 -27.14 -9.78 -23.99
C PHE A 370 -28.53 -9.64 -24.63
N ARG A 371 -28.58 -9.12 -25.86
CA ARG A 371 -29.76 -9.20 -26.73
C ARG A 371 -29.57 -10.38 -27.71
N SER A 372 -29.93 -11.59 -27.28
CA SER A 372 -30.28 -12.68 -28.23
C SER A 372 -30.73 -14.02 -27.59
N VAL A 373 -30.56 -14.28 -26.29
CA VAL A 373 -30.95 -15.60 -25.74
C VAL A 373 -32.29 -15.53 -25.00
N LYS A 374 -33.30 -16.25 -25.51
CA LYS A 374 -34.64 -16.33 -24.88
C LYS A 374 -34.54 -17.02 -23.50
N PRO A 375 -35.10 -16.43 -22.42
CA PRO A 375 -34.99 -16.96 -21.05
C PRO A 375 -35.51 -18.39 -20.84
N GLU A 376 -36.46 -18.85 -21.66
CA GLU A 376 -37.03 -20.21 -21.56
C GLU A 376 -36.06 -21.32 -21.95
N LEU A 377 -35.11 -21.04 -22.86
CA LEU A 377 -34.08 -21.99 -23.29
C LEU A 377 -33.07 -22.29 -22.17
N ILE A 378 -32.75 -21.28 -21.35
CA ILE A 378 -31.84 -21.42 -20.21
C ILE A 378 -32.50 -22.28 -19.11
N LYS A 379 -33.80 -22.11 -18.88
CA LYS A 379 -34.58 -22.97 -17.96
C LYS A 379 -34.66 -24.41 -18.46
N LYS A 380 -34.96 -24.64 -19.74
CA LYS A 380 -35.04 -26.01 -20.31
C LYS A 380 -33.69 -26.74 -20.30
N ALA A 381 -32.59 -26.04 -20.59
CA ALA A 381 -31.24 -26.60 -20.55
C ALA A 381 -30.81 -27.00 -19.12
N ALA A 382 -31.18 -26.19 -18.12
CA ALA A 382 -30.93 -26.51 -16.71
C ALA A 382 -31.73 -27.75 -16.26
N THR A 383 -32.98 -27.90 -16.67
CA THR A 383 -33.82 -29.08 -16.35
C THR A 383 -33.29 -30.36 -17.00
N ARG A 384 -32.82 -30.30 -18.26
CA ARG A 384 -32.22 -31.45 -18.97
C ARG A 384 -30.89 -31.88 -18.35
N ALA A 385 -30.04 -30.93 -17.93
CA ALA A 385 -28.76 -31.22 -17.28
C ALA A 385 -28.92 -31.93 -15.93
N VAL A 386 -30.00 -31.60 -15.19
CA VAL A 386 -30.36 -32.30 -13.95
C VAL A 386 -30.80 -33.74 -14.26
N ALA A 387 -31.66 -33.95 -15.27
CA ALA A 387 -32.17 -35.28 -15.62
C ALA A 387 -31.08 -36.27 -16.11
N VAL A 388 -30.09 -35.80 -16.87
CA VAL A 388 -28.96 -36.62 -17.36
C VAL A 388 -28.02 -37.01 -16.21
N ASN A 389 -27.81 -36.12 -15.23
CA ASN A 389 -27.02 -36.45 -14.03
C ASN A 389 -27.74 -37.46 -13.13
N SER A 390 -29.07 -37.38 -13.02
CA SER A 390 -29.89 -38.35 -12.27
C SER A 390 -29.76 -39.77 -12.84
N SER A 391 -29.70 -39.93 -14.17
CA SER A 391 -29.60 -41.25 -14.81
C SER A 391 -28.19 -41.86 -14.75
N LEU A 392 -27.15 -41.03 -14.73
CA LEU A 392 -25.76 -41.45 -14.53
C LEU A 392 -25.51 -41.92 -13.09
N ILE A 393 -26.11 -41.24 -12.10
CA ILE A 393 -26.10 -41.68 -10.70
C ILE A 393 -26.83 -43.03 -10.57
N TYR A 394 -27.98 -43.20 -11.22
CA TYR A 394 -28.74 -44.45 -11.20
C TYR A 394 -27.96 -45.64 -11.81
N ARG A 395 -27.25 -45.43 -12.92
CA ARG A 395 -26.39 -46.44 -13.56
C ARG A 395 -25.13 -46.76 -12.76
N ALA A 396 -24.62 -45.81 -11.97
CA ALA A 396 -23.50 -46.04 -11.06
C ALA A 396 -23.94 -46.84 -9.82
N SER A 397 -25.14 -46.58 -9.29
CA SER A 397 -25.72 -47.31 -8.16
C SER A 397 -26.06 -48.77 -8.50
N ALA A 398 -26.51 -49.04 -9.73
CA ALA A 398 -26.83 -50.40 -10.19
C ALA A 398 -25.60 -51.32 -10.37
N LYS A 399 -24.37 -50.78 -10.35
CA LYS A 399 -23.13 -51.55 -10.49
C LYS A 399 -22.46 -51.93 -9.16
N VAL A 400 -23.02 -51.52 -8.01
CA VAL A 400 -22.40 -51.68 -6.67
C VAL A 400 -23.12 -52.72 -5.79
N SER A 401 -24.18 -53.40 -6.26
CA SER A 401 -24.84 -54.45 -5.48
C SER A 401 -25.14 -55.69 -6.31
N ASP A 402 -24.13 -56.54 -6.48
CA ASP A 402 -24.34 -57.96 -6.75
C ASP A 402 -24.60 -58.66 -5.40
N ASN A 403 -25.64 -59.50 -5.35
CA ASN A 403 -26.15 -60.26 -4.19
C ASN A 403 -26.90 -59.51 -3.07
N ARG A 404 -28.23 -59.37 -3.24
CA ARG A 404 -29.30 -59.93 -2.39
C ARG A 404 -30.63 -59.22 -2.70
N GLU A 405 -31.69 -60.01 -2.69
CA GLU A 405 -33.09 -59.67 -3.01
C GLU A 405 -33.56 -58.32 -2.44
N GLN A 406 -34.26 -57.54 -3.26
CA GLN A 406 -34.99 -56.34 -2.83
C GLN A 406 -36.46 -56.38 -3.29
N PRO A 407 -37.38 -55.71 -2.56
CA PRO A 407 -38.79 -56.10 -2.48
C PRO A 407 -39.70 -55.49 -3.56
N SER A 408 -40.82 -56.17 -3.78
CA SER A 408 -41.92 -56.00 -4.76
C SER A 408 -42.59 -54.62 -4.93
N TRP A 409 -42.14 -53.52 -4.30
CA TRP A 409 -42.81 -52.22 -4.45
C TRP A 409 -42.19 -51.31 -5.54
N TYR A 410 -41.22 -51.81 -6.30
CA TYR A 410 -40.43 -51.04 -7.27
C TYR A 410 -40.93 -51.11 -8.74
N CYS A 411 -42.22 -51.33 -8.97
CA CYS A 411 -42.75 -51.48 -10.34
C CYS A 411 -44.12 -50.80 -10.52
N GLU A 412 -44.17 -49.48 -10.47
CA GLU A 412 -45.37 -48.75 -10.93
C GLU A 412 -45.10 -47.37 -11.56
N GLY A 413 -43.84 -46.95 -11.71
CA GLY A 413 -43.46 -45.68 -12.37
C GLY A 413 -42.88 -45.81 -13.78
N SER A 414 -42.85 -47.01 -14.36
CA SER A 414 -41.98 -47.33 -15.52
C SER A 414 -42.68 -47.39 -16.88
N LYS A 415 -43.97 -47.02 -16.99
CA LYS A 415 -44.67 -46.99 -18.29
C LYS A 415 -44.72 -45.58 -18.92
N ASP A 416 -44.84 -44.53 -18.12
CA ASP A 416 -44.93 -43.15 -18.65
C ASP A 416 -43.60 -42.59 -19.18
N HIS A 417 -42.47 -43.20 -18.82
CA HIS A 417 -41.14 -42.73 -19.22
C HIS A 417 -40.65 -43.28 -20.57
N VAL A 418 -41.30 -44.30 -21.13
CA VAL A 418 -40.90 -44.90 -22.41
C VAL A 418 -41.54 -44.16 -23.58
N GLU A 419 -42.81 -43.74 -23.49
CA GLU A 419 -43.48 -42.95 -24.54
C GLU A 419 -42.89 -41.53 -24.69
N GLN A 420 -42.35 -40.94 -23.62
CA GLN A 420 -41.65 -39.65 -23.69
C GLN A 420 -40.28 -39.72 -24.38
N PHE A 421 -39.73 -40.93 -24.58
CA PHE A 421 -38.42 -41.13 -25.19
C PHE A 421 -38.51 -41.19 -26.72
N GLU A 422 -39.55 -41.82 -27.28
CA GLU A 422 -39.72 -41.95 -28.75
C GLU A 422 -40.05 -40.61 -29.44
N LEU A 423 -40.68 -39.66 -28.74
CA LEU A 423 -40.88 -38.29 -29.25
C LEU A 423 -39.60 -37.43 -29.29
N SER A 424 -38.51 -37.89 -28.66
CA SER A 424 -37.27 -37.12 -28.53
C SER A 424 -36.21 -37.44 -29.59
N GLU A 425 -36.35 -38.54 -30.33
CA GLU A 425 -35.42 -38.91 -31.41
C GLU A 425 -35.65 -38.08 -32.69
N SER A 426 -36.91 -37.73 -33.01
CA SER A 426 -37.25 -36.94 -34.21
C SER A 426 -36.91 -35.45 -34.11
N THR A 427 -36.50 -34.96 -32.93
CA THR A 427 -36.06 -33.57 -32.71
C THR A 427 -34.53 -33.42 -32.70
N SER A 428 -33.79 -34.50 -32.91
CA SER A 428 -32.32 -34.53 -32.77
C SER A 428 -31.56 -33.97 -33.98
N GLU A 429 -32.07 -34.09 -35.21
CA GLU A 429 -31.34 -33.68 -36.43
C GLU A 429 -31.34 -32.16 -36.65
N GLU A 430 -32.41 -31.45 -36.30
CA GLU A 430 -32.45 -29.97 -36.37
C GLU A 430 -31.64 -29.30 -35.23
N GLU A 431 -31.65 -29.86 -34.02
CA GLU A 431 -30.84 -29.33 -32.89
C GLU A 431 -29.33 -29.50 -33.16
N GLN A 432 -28.91 -30.57 -33.83
CA GLN A 432 -27.49 -30.85 -34.11
C GLN A 432 -26.88 -29.85 -35.11
N ALA A 433 -27.66 -29.38 -36.09
CA ALA A 433 -27.26 -28.34 -37.04
C ALA A 433 -27.04 -26.97 -36.37
N ASP A 434 -27.86 -26.63 -35.36
CA ASP A 434 -27.74 -25.38 -34.61
C ASP A 434 -26.50 -25.36 -33.70
N TYR A 435 -26.16 -26.49 -33.06
CA TYR A 435 -24.94 -26.60 -32.26
C TYR A 435 -23.66 -26.51 -33.10
N GLU A 436 -23.64 -27.09 -34.30
CA GLU A 436 -22.51 -26.95 -35.23
C GLU A 436 -22.33 -25.50 -35.72
N GLY A 437 -23.42 -24.76 -35.92
CA GLY A 437 -23.38 -23.33 -36.22
C GLY A 437 -22.72 -22.53 -35.10
N ILE A 438 -23.13 -22.77 -33.84
CA ILE A 438 -22.58 -22.10 -32.66
C ILE A 438 -21.10 -22.44 -32.45
N ILE A 439 -20.69 -23.69 -32.68
CA ILE A 439 -19.28 -24.10 -32.57
C ILE A 439 -18.43 -23.38 -33.62
N LYS A 440 -18.87 -23.33 -34.88
CA LYS A 440 -18.18 -22.59 -35.95
C LYS A 440 -18.05 -21.10 -35.63
N GLU A 441 -19.08 -20.49 -35.04
CA GLU A 441 -19.03 -19.09 -34.64
C GLU A 441 -18.05 -18.85 -33.47
N LYS A 442 -18.01 -19.74 -32.48
CA LYS A 442 -17.03 -19.69 -31.39
C LYS A 442 -15.60 -19.87 -31.89
N ASP A 443 -15.37 -20.79 -32.82
CA ASP A 443 -14.04 -21.01 -33.40
C ASP A 443 -13.56 -19.78 -34.19
N ASN A 444 -14.47 -19.10 -34.90
CA ASN A 444 -14.16 -17.83 -35.57
C ASN A 444 -13.80 -16.72 -34.57
N ILE A 445 -14.50 -16.63 -33.44
CA ILE A 445 -14.17 -15.66 -32.38
C ILE A 445 -12.81 -15.98 -31.74
N ILE A 446 -12.54 -17.26 -31.45
CA ILE A 446 -11.25 -17.71 -30.92
C ILE A 446 -10.13 -17.39 -31.90
N LYS A 447 -10.35 -17.57 -33.21
CA LYS A 447 -9.38 -17.21 -34.24
C LYS A 447 -9.08 -15.71 -34.25
N LYS A 448 -10.12 -14.86 -34.23
CA LYS A 448 -9.95 -13.40 -34.14
C LYS A 448 -9.17 -12.97 -32.90
N LEU A 449 -9.51 -13.53 -31.73
CA LEU A 449 -8.80 -13.23 -30.48
C LEU A 449 -7.34 -13.70 -30.51
N LYS A 450 -7.04 -14.83 -31.14
CA LYS A 450 -5.65 -15.31 -31.30
C LYS A 450 -4.84 -14.38 -32.20
N ASP A 451 -5.45 -13.85 -33.26
CA ASP A 451 -4.79 -12.92 -34.17
C ASP A 451 -4.55 -11.56 -33.48
N GLU A 452 -5.53 -11.04 -32.73
CA GLU A 452 -5.38 -9.81 -31.92
C GLU A 452 -4.30 -9.94 -30.84
N VAL A 453 -4.22 -11.09 -30.16
CA VAL A 453 -3.12 -11.38 -29.21
C VAL A 453 -1.77 -11.44 -29.91
N ARG A 454 -1.70 -11.91 -31.17
CA ARG A 454 -0.47 -11.92 -31.95
C ARG A 454 -0.03 -10.51 -32.30
N GLU A 455 -0.95 -9.66 -32.76
CA GLU A 455 -0.67 -8.24 -33.06
C GLU A 455 -0.18 -7.47 -31.82
N LEU A 456 -0.87 -7.61 -30.68
CA LEU A 456 -0.46 -6.98 -29.42
C LEU A 456 0.91 -7.45 -28.93
N ARG A 457 1.31 -8.69 -29.25
CA ARG A 457 2.66 -9.20 -28.93
C ARG A 457 3.72 -8.55 -29.80
N THR A 458 3.45 -8.37 -31.10
CA THR A 458 4.34 -7.67 -32.02
C THR A 458 4.52 -6.21 -31.60
N GLU A 459 3.42 -5.51 -31.28
CA GLU A 459 3.47 -4.12 -30.83
C GLU A 459 4.24 -3.97 -29.49
N ASN A 460 4.06 -4.91 -28.55
CA ASN A 460 4.87 -4.94 -27.33
C ASN A 460 6.36 -5.20 -27.58
N MET A 461 6.70 -5.98 -28.61
CA MET A 461 8.08 -6.23 -29.00
C MET A 461 8.71 -4.96 -29.57
N GLU A 462 8.01 -4.24 -30.45
CA GLU A 462 8.46 -2.94 -30.99
C GLU A 462 8.60 -1.86 -29.91
N MET A 463 7.68 -1.82 -28.95
CA MET A 463 7.78 -0.92 -27.80
C MET A 463 9.01 -1.22 -26.94
N ARG A 464 9.37 -2.50 -26.77
CA ARG A 464 10.58 -2.90 -26.02
C ARG A 464 11.85 -2.43 -26.70
N THR A 465 11.98 -2.62 -28.02
CA THR A 465 13.13 -2.12 -28.78
C THR A 465 13.24 -0.61 -28.73
N LYS A 466 12.12 0.13 -28.79
CA LYS A 466 12.12 1.60 -28.60
C LYS A 466 12.59 2.00 -27.20
N VAL A 467 12.19 1.27 -26.16
CA VAL A 467 12.64 1.52 -24.77
C VAL A 467 14.12 1.21 -24.60
N GLU A 468 14.63 0.15 -25.22
CA GLU A 468 16.06 -0.19 -25.22
C GLU A 468 16.89 0.92 -25.88
N GLY A 469 16.49 1.40 -27.06
CA GLY A 469 17.17 2.53 -27.72
C GLY A 469 17.12 3.82 -26.90
N ASN A 470 16.01 4.12 -26.23
CA ASN A 470 15.92 5.28 -25.33
C ASN A 470 16.85 5.15 -24.10
N ASN A 471 17.08 3.93 -23.60
CA ASN A 471 18.01 3.71 -22.48
C ASN A 471 19.47 3.89 -22.91
N GLU A 472 19.82 3.53 -24.15
CA GLU A 472 21.15 3.82 -24.71
C GLU A 472 21.39 5.33 -24.81
N ILE A 473 20.43 6.08 -25.37
CA ILE A 473 20.50 7.55 -25.44
C ILE A 473 20.60 8.15 -24.03
N LEU A 474 19.85 7.61 -23.06
CA LEU A 474 19.91 8.08 -21.68
C LEU A 474 21.30 7.85 -21.08
N SER A 475 21.92 6.69 -21.33
CA SER A 475 23.28 6.38 -20.88
C SER A 475 24.32 7.32 -21.48
N GLU A 476 24.21 7.65 -22.77
CA GLU A 476 25.08 8.63 -23.42
C GLU A 476 24.94 10.03 -22.79
N LYS A 477 23.70 10.46 -22.52
CA LYS A 477 23.44 11.74 -21.87
C LYS A 477 23.92 11.78 -20.42
N GLU A 478 23.86 10.66 -19.70
CA GLU A 478 24.41 10.54 -18.35
C GLU A 478 25.94 10.70 -18.36
N GLN A 479 26.64 10.12 -19.34
CA GLN A 479 28.08 10.33 -19.52
C GLN A 479 28.42 11.78 -19.84
N GLU A 480 27.67 12.43 -20.74
CA GLU A 480 27.86 13.85 -21.08
C GLU A 480 27.68 14.77 -19.85
N ILE A 481 26.72 14.45 -18.97
CA ILE A 481 26.53 15.17 -17.70
C ILE A 481 27.72 15.00 -16.76
N VAL A 482 28.33 13.82 -16.70
CA VAL A 482 29.52 13.57 -15.86
C VAL A 482 30.70 14.41 -16.37
N GLU A 483 30.95 14.42 -17.69
CA GLU A 483 32.02 15.24 -18.28
C GLU A 483 31.80 16.75 -18.05
N LEU A 484 30.56 17.23 -18.15
CA LEU A 484 30.24 18.63 -17.87
C LEU A 484 30.46 18.98 -16.41
N LYS A 485 30.13 18.08 -15.47
CA LYS A 485 30.41 18.29 -14.04
C LYS A 485 31.91 18.37 -13.74
N GLU A 486 32.73 17.54 -14.38
CA GLU A 486 34.19 17.61 -14.24
C GLU A 486 34.77 18.90 -14.83
N LYS A 487 34.18 19.45 -15.90
CA LYS A 487 34.56 20.76 -16.43
C LYS A 487 34.18 21.88 -15.47
N ILE A 488 32.98 21.85 -14.89
CA ILE A 488 32.53 22.84 -13.90
C ILE A 488 33.46 22.83 -12.67
N ALA A 489 33.80 21.66 -12.14
CA ALA A 489 34.71 21.54 -11.01
C ALA A 489 36.08 22.19 -11.27
N ARG A 490 36.62 22.01 -12.49
CA ARG A 490 37.88 22.67 -12.91
C ARG A 490 37.75 24.19 -12.98
N PHE A 491 36.64 24.70 -13.50
CA PHE A 491 36.37 26.15 -13.50
C PHE A 491 36.24 26.71 -12.09
N ASP A 492 35.60 25.98 -11.17
CA ASP A 492 35.48 26.41 -9.76
C ASP A 492 36.86 26.49 -9.09
N GLU A 493 37.76 25.54 -9.34
CA GLU A 493 39.15 25.61 -8.86
C GLU A 493 39.89 26.84 -9.41
N GLU A 494 39.72 27.13 -10.71
CA GLU A 494 40.34 28.30 -11.34
C GLU A 494 39.80 29.62 -10.78
N ILE A 495 38.49 29.70 -10.49
CA ILE A 495 37.86 30.85 -9.84
C ILE A 495 38.42 31.06 -8.42
N ILE A 496 38.61 29.99 -7.65
CA ILE A 496 39.20 30.07 -6.30
C ILE A 496 40.63 30.62 -6.37
N ILE A 497 41.44 30.11 -7.29
CA ILE A 497 42.82 30.59 -7.49
C ILE A 497 42.82 32.07 -7.87
N ASN A 498 42.01 32.48 -8.85
CA ASN A 498 41.94 33.87 -9.28
C ASN A 498 41.43 34.81 -8.17
N SER A 499 40.44 34.37 -7.39
CA SER A 499 39.92 35.13 -6.25
C SER A 499 40.99 35.36 -5.17
N SER A 500 41.83 34.34 -4.91
CA SER A 500 42.94 34.46 -3.98
C SER A 500 44.00 35.46 -4.46
N ALA A 501 44.34 35.44 -5.74
CA ALA A 501 45.29 36.38 -6.34
C ALA A 501 44.79 37.83 -6.34
N ILE A 502 43.48 38.04 -6.54
CA ILE A 502 42.84 39.35 -6.41
C ILE A 502 42.97 39.85 -4.98
N ARG A 503 42.64 39.01 -3.98
CA ARG A 503 42.73 39.38 -2.56
C ARG A 503 44.15 39.78 -2.15
N ASP A 504 45.16 39.04 -2.62
CA ASP A 504 46.56 39.37 -2.36
C ASP A 504 46.98 40.70 -3.02
N SER A 505 46.41 41.02 -4.17
CA SER A 505 46.64 42.29 -4.86
C SER A 505 45.97 43.46 -4.12
N GLU A 506 44.74 43.28 -3.62
CA GLU A 506 44.04 44.28 -2.79
C GLU A 506 44.82 44.61 -1.51
N VAL A 507 45.38 43.60 -0.83
CA VAL A 507 46.23 43.81 0.35
C VAL A 507 47.48 44.63 0.01
N LYS A 508 48.12 44.35 -1.13
CA LYS A 508 49.28 45.13 -1.59
C LYS A 508 48.90 46.58 -1.88
N ILE A 509 47.77 46.81 -2.55
CA ILE A 509 47.27 48.17 -2.84
C ILE A 509 47.03 48.93 -1.54
N GLY A 510 46.34 48.34 -0.56
CA GLY A 510 46.09 48.98 0.74
C GLY A 510 47.39 49.30 1.50
N ASN A 511 48.43 48.47 1.38
CA ASN A 511 49.75 48.77 1.96
C ASN A 511 50.43 49.97 1.27
N PHE A 512 50.33 50.10 -0.05
CA PHE A 512 50.85 51.25 -0.78
C PHE A 512 50.10 52.54 -0.44
N GLU A 513 48.77 52.48 -0.33
CA GLU A 513 47.95 53.62 0.07
C GLU A 513 48.33 54.13 1.47
N ASN A 514 48.55 53.22 2.42
CA ASN A 514 49.01 53.57 3.77
C ASN A 514 50.42 54.19 3.77
N GLN A 515 51.33 53.72 2.91
CA GLN A 515 52.65 54.35 2.77
C GLN A 515 52.57 55.76 2.17
N LEU A 516 51.72 55.96 1.15
CA LEU A 516 51.46 57.26 0.56
C LEU A 516 50.88 58.25 1.58
N LEU A 517 49.96 57.79 2.43
CA LEU A 517 49.38 58.60 3.49
C LEU A 517 50.46 59.08 4.47
N LYS A 518 51.32 58.17 4.95
CA LYS A 518 52.44 58.51 5.85
C LYS A 518 53.41 59.51 5.23
N MET A 519 53.82 59.30 3.98
CA MET A 519 54.70 60.26 3.28
C MET A 519 54.03 61.64 3.11
N THR A 520 52.71 61.68 2.95
CA THR A 520 51.95 62.94 2.84
C THR A 520 51.87 63.66 4.18
N GLU A 521 51.66 62.92 5.27
CA GLU A 521 51.68 63.45 6.64
C GLU A 521 53.07 63.98 7.03
N GLU A 522 54.14 63.25 6.72
CA GLU A 522 55.53 63.67 6.90
C GLU A 522 55.88 64.92 6.08
N LYS A 523 55.39 65.00 4.84
CA LYS A 523 55.57 66.18 4.00
C LYS A 523 54.84 67.41 4.56
N ASN A 524 53.63 67.22 5.10
CA ASN A 524 52.85 68.30 5.69
C ASN A 524 53.45 68.79 7.01
N THR A 525 53.98 67.89 7.84
CA THR A 525 54.72 68.26 9.06
C THR A 525 56.03 69.00 8.74
N MET A 526 56.81 68.53 7.76
CA MET A 526 58.01 69.25 7.31
C MET A 526 57.72 70.64 6.72
N LYS A 527 56.55 70.84 6.10
CA LYS A 527 56.11 72.17 5.65
C LYS A 527 55.76 73.08 6.83
N ALA A 528 55.05 72.55 7.84
CA ALA A 528 54.70 73.31 9.05
C ALA A 528 55.93 73.73 9.86
N GLU A 529 56.99 72.91 9.90
CA GLU A 529 58.24 73.24 10.60
C GLU A 529 59.11 74.27 9.88
N LYS A 530 58.94 74.46 8.57
CA LYS A 530 59.73 75.39 7.75
C LYS A 530 59.16 76.82 7.66
N GLY A 531 58.00 77.08 8.26
CA GLY A 531 57.44 78.44 8.35
C GLY A 531 57.15 79.09 6.99
N GLU A 532 56.50 78.35 6.09
CA GLU A 532 55.77 78.93 4.94
C GLU A 532 54.26 78.89 5.16
#